data_AF-A0A4D7QM86-F1
#
_entry.id   AF-A0A4D7QM86-F1
#
_cell.length_a   1.000
_cell.length_b   1.000
_cell.length_c   1.000
_cell.angle_alpha   90.00
_cell.angle_beta   90.00
_cell.angle_gamma   90.00
#
_symmetry.space_group_name_H-M   'P 1'
#
loop_
_entity.id
_entity.type
_entity.pdbx_description
1 polymer ?
#
loop_
_entity_poly.entity_id
_entity_poly.type
_entity_poly.pdbx_seq_one_letter_code
_entity_poly.pdbx_strand_id
1 'polypeptide(L)'
;MTAALLAIVCAPATAAAQDTRPTVLLLDGLFIYVHQQYVGVSALAGMLDRLGYRTLVDTHLMTRTANAAPDVIIGHSMGGSSALKYAGEMVAAGKPAPVIITIDAAFGSPACPVPRCTNIRTPGFPDIVGAENIDAWKAGAFMVNHAMLATNPAVQQMVLRQAEAILIERMPATPPLSAPIPLPRPH
;
A
#
# COMPACT_ATOMS: atom_id res chain seq x y z
N MET A 1 -18.75 -51.31 -38.96
CA MET A 1 -17.59 -50.86 -38.18
C MET A 1 -17.36 -49.40 -38.53
N THR A 2 -17.81 -48.48 -37.70
CA THR A 2 -17.79 -47.04 -37.97
C THR A 2 -16.84 -46.40 -36.97
N ALA A 3 -15.65 -46.02 -37.44
CA ALA A 3 -14.64 -45.37 -36.61
C ALA A 3 -15.01 -43.90 -36.42
N ALA A 4 -15.35 -43.50 -35.20
CA ALA A 4 -15.53 -42.11 -34.83
C ALA A 4 -14.16 -41.47 -34.54
N LEU A 5 -13.75 -40.52 -35.38
CA LEU A 5 -12.61 -39.65 -35.12
C LEU A 5 -12.96 -38.70 -33.96
N LEU A 6 -12.28 -38.85 -32.83
CA LEU A 6 -12.31 -37.89 -31.72
C LEU A 6 -11.36 -36.73 -32.06
N ALA A 7 -11.92 -35.59 -32.47
CA ALA A 7 -11.16 -34.36 -32.64
C ALA A 7 -10.98 -33.69 -31.26
N ILE A 8 -9.77 -33.75 -30.71
CA ILE A 8 -9.39 -32.99 -29.52
C ILE A 8 -9.20 -31.54 -29.93
N VAL A 9 -10.15 -30.69 -29.57
CA VAL A 9 -10.05 -29.24 -29.72
C VAL A 9 -9.18 -28.71 -28.58
N CYS A 10 -7.90 -28.46 -28.85
CA CYS A 10 -7.04 -27.69 -27.95
C CYS A 10 -7.53 -26.24 -27.91
N ALA A 11 -8.31 -25.88 -26.89
CA ALA A 11 -8.60 -24.49 -26.59
C ALA A 11 -7.29 -23.81 -26.13
N PRO A 12 -6.94 -22.62 -26.66
CA PRO A 12 -5.77 -21.89 -26.20
C PRO A 12 -5.99 -21.49 -24.74
N ALA A 13 -5.04 -21.86 -23.88
CA ALA A 13 -5.00 -21.37 -22.51
C ALA A 13 -4.84 -19.84 -22.56
N THR A 14 -5.87 -19.12 -22.17
CA THR A 14 -5.79 -17.67 -21.91
C THR A 14 -4.82 -17.48 -20.75
N ALA A 15 -3.61 -17.03 -21.06
CA ALA A 15 -2.67 -16.55 -20.06
C ALA A 15 -3.39 -15.48 -19.24
N ALA A 16 -3.62 -15.75 -17.95
CA ALA A 16 -4.21 -14.77 -17.05
C ALA A 16 -3.33 -13.51 -17.09
N ALA A 17 -3.90 -12.39 -17.53
CA ALA A 17 -3.20 -11.11 -17.54
C ALA A 17 -2.65 -10.86 -16.14
N GLN A 18 -1.33 -10.74 -16.02
CA GLN A 18 -0.69 -10.47 -14.73
C GLN A 18 -1.13 -9.08 -14.28
N ASP A 19 -1.68 -8.98 -13.07
CA ASP A 19 -2.03 -7.69 -12.47
C ASP A 19 -0.72 -6.93 -12.20
N THR A 20 -0.46 -5.90 -13.00
CA THR A 20 0.74 -5.06 -12.93
C THR A 20 0.56 -3.85 -12.02
N ARG A 21 -0.60 -3.69 -11.37
CA ARG A 21 -0.85 -2.59 -10.45
C ARG A 21 0.15 -2.62 -9.28
N PRO A 22 0.60 -1.46 -8.79
CA PRO A 22 1.43 -1.40 -7.60
C PRO A 22 0.69 -2.01 -6.41
N THR A 23 1.42 -2.70 -5.54
CA THR A 23 0.84 -3.43 -4.41
C THR A 23 0.88 -2.58 -3.15
N VAL A 24 -0.26 -2.46 -2.47
CA VAL A 24 -0.33 -1.92 -1.10
C VAL A 24 -0.68 -3.03 -0.12
N LEU A 25 0.11 -3.15 0.94
CA LEU A 25 -0.11 -4.10 2.03
C LEU A 25 -0.68 -3.36 3.24
N LEU A 26 -1.86 -3.80 3.69
CA LEU A 26 -2.58 -3.26 4.85
C LEU A 26 -2.40 -4.24 6.01
N LEU A 27 -1.81 -3.79 7.12
CA LEU A 27 -1.55 -4.59 8.31
C LEU A 27 -2.36 -4.08 9.50
N ASP A 28 -3.40 -4.82 9.86
CA ASP A 28 -4.21 -4.53 11.02
C ASP A 28 -3.52 -4.89 12.35
N GLY A 29 -3.91 -4.22 13.42
CA GLY A 29 -3.37 -4.40 14.76
C GLY A 29 -3.81 -5.69 15.47
N LEU A 30 -3.61 -5.73 16.79
CA LEU A 30 -4.12 -6.81 17.65
C LEU A 30 -5.66 -6.83 17.61
N PHE A 31 -6.24 -8.02 17.78
CA PHE A 31 -7.70 -8.27 17.82
C PHE A 31 -8.47 -8.05 16.51
N ILE A 32 -7.81 -7.69 15.41
CA ILE A 32 -8.43 -7.58 14.08
C ILE A 32 -7.83 -8.66 13.19
N TYR A 33 -8.50 -9.81 13.12
CA TYR A 33 -8.01 -11.00 12.39
C TYR A 33 -8.76 -11.28 11.10
N VAL A 34 -9.87 -10.57 10.88
CA VAL A 34 -10.69 -10.66 9.68
C VAL A 34 -10.81 -9.27 9.07
N HIS A 35 -10.86 -9.23 7.74
CA HIS A 35 -11.09 -7.99 7.01
C HIS A 35 -12.42 -7.36 7.44
N GLN A 36 -12.40 -6.09 7.84
CA GLN A 36 -13.59 -5.35 8.21
C GLN A 36 -13.47 -3.88 7.83
N GLN A 37 -14.60 -3.17 7.84
CA GLN A 37 -14.66 -1.74 7.46
C GLN A 37 -14.75 -0.80 8.66
N TYR A 38 -14.89 -1.32 9.88
CA TYR A 38 -15.20 -0.51 11.06
C TYR A 38 -13.99 -0.15 11.92
N VAL A 39 -12.92 -0.95 11.87
CA VAL A 39 -11.70 -0.74 12.66
C VAL A 39 -10.50 -1.24 11.85
N GLY A 40 -9.36 -0.56 12.00
CA GLY A 40 -8.10 -0.95 11.35
C GLY A 40 -7.91 -0.34 9.96
N VAL A 41 -6.76 -0.65 9.38
CA VAL A 41 -6.35 -0.18 8.03
C VAL A 41 -7.01 -0.98 6.93
N SER A 42 -7.55 -2.17 7.21
CA SER A 42 -8.33 -2.94 6.24
C SER A 42 -9.51 -2.16 5.64
N ALA A 43 -10.07 -1.20 6.38
CA ALA A 43 -11.10 -0.29 5.87
C ALA A 43 -10.65 0.54 4.65
N LEU A 44 -9.34 0.71 4.43
CA LEU A 44 -8.76 1.42 3.29
C LEU A 44 -8.75 0.60 1.98
N ALA A 45 -8.94 -0.72 2.05
CA ALA A 45 -8.73 -1.61 0.90
C ALA A 45 -9.56 -1.20 -0.32
N GLY A 46 -10.88 -1.02 -0.15
CA GLY A 46 -11.74 -0.63 -1.27
C GLY A 46 -11.44 0.77 -1.83
N MET A 47 -10.89 1.68 -1.02
CA MET A 47 -10.50 3.01 -1.48
C MET A 47 -9.20 2.99 -2.27
N LEU A 48 -8.20 2.25 -1.79
CA LEU A 48 -6.91 2.10 -2.47
C LEU A 48 -7.02 1.29 -3.75
N ASP A 49 -7.89 0.27 -3.79
CA ASP A 49 -8.15 -0.48 -5.01
C ASP A 49 -8.74 0.42 -6.11
N ARG A 50 -9.72 1.28 -5.76
CA ARG A 50 -10.26 2.30 -6.67
C ARG A 50 -9.24 3.34 -7.10
N LEU A 51 -8.24 3.60 -6.27
CA LEU A 51 -7.13 4.51 -6.61
C LEU A 51 -6.16 3.88 -7.61
N GLY A 52 -6.22 2.56 -7.83
CA GLY A 52 -5.39 1.85 -8.80
C GLY A 52 -4.35 0.92 -8.18
N TYR A 53 -4.38 0.68 -6.86
CA TYR A 53 -3.52 -0.31 -6.23
C TYR A 53 -4.11 -1.71 -6.30
N ARG A 54 -3.23 -2.72 -6.34
CA ARG A 54 -3.57 -4.06 -5.89
C ARG A 54 -3.46 -4.10 -4.37
N THR A 55 -4.58 -4.33 -3.68
CA THR A 55 -4.62 -4.32 -2.21
C THR A 55 -4.43 -5.72 -1.63
N LEU A 56 -3.51 -5.86 -0.67
CA LEU A 56 -3.35 -7.03 0.16
C LEU A 56 -3.69 -6.66 1.60
N VAL A 57 -4.51 -7.47 2.26
CA VAL A 57 -4.89 -7.24 3.65
C VAL A 57 -4.38 -8.39 4.48
N ASP A 58 -3.61 -8.06 5.53
CA ASP A 58 -3.23 -9.00 6.55
C ASP A 58 -3.29 -8.39 7.96
N THR A 59 -2.93 -9.20 8.93
CA THR A 59 -2.80 -8.78 10.33
C THR A 59 -1.33 -8.54 10.66
N HIS A 60 -1.07 -8.01 11.84
CA HIS A 60 0.29 -7.91 12.40
C HIS A 60 1.09 -9.22 12.40
N LEU A 61 0.43 -10.39 12.26
CA LEU A 61 1.10 -11.70 12.15
C LEU A 61 1.65 -12.01 10.75
N MET A 62 1.17 -11.31 9.71
CA MET A 62 1.63 -11.47 8.32
C MET A 62 1.63 -12.92 7.79
N THR A 63 0.72 -13.76 8.24
CA THR A 63 0.70 -15.20 7.91
C THR A 63 0.40 -15.49 6.45
N ARG A 64 -0.20 -14.53 5.72
CA ARG A 64 -0.60 -14.68 4.31
C ARG A 64 0.30 -13.90 3.36
N THR A 65 0.99 -12.87 3.84
CA THR A 65 1.70 -11.91 2.99
C THR A 65 3.20 -11.85 3.21
N ALA A 66 3.79 -12.80 3.95
CA ALA A 66 5.23 -12.83 4.25
C ALA A 66 6.14 -12.77 3.00
N ASN A 67 5.69 -13.32 1.87
CA ASN A 67 6.44 -13.35 0.60
C ASN A 67 6.09 -12.20 -0.35
N ALA A 68 5.20 -11.28 0.05
CA ALA A 68 4.85 -10.14 -0.80
C ALA A 68 6.05 -9.21 -1.03
N ALA A 69 5.98 -8.39 -2.08
CA ALA A 69 6.91 -7.29 -2.31
C ALA A 69 6.08 -6.01 -2.51
N PRO A 70 5.44 -5.49 -1.44
CA PRO A 70 4.58 -4.33 -1.54
C PRO A 70 5.39 -3.08 -1.87
N ASP A 71 4.77 -2.18 -2.60
CA ASP A 71 5.27 -0.84 -2.89
C ASP A 71 4.98 0.13 -1.75
N VAL A 72 3.86 -0.10 -1.07
CA VAL A 72 3.39 0.68 0.08
C VAL A 72 2.94 -0.29 1.17
N ILE A 73 3.32 -0.02 2.42
CA ILE A 73 2.80 -0.75 3.58
C ILE A 73 2.16 0.24 4.54
N ILE A 74 0.92 -0.05 4.91
CA ILE A 74 0.14 0.77 5.84
C ILE A 74 -0.20 -0.09 7.04
N GLY A 75 0.24 0.31 8.22
CA GLY A 75 0.07 -0.48 9.44
C GLY A 75 -0.55 0.32 10.58
N HIS A 76 -1.49 -0.28 11.31
CA HIS A 76 -2.10 0.31 12.51
C HIS A 76 -1.71 -0.44 13.77
N SER A 77 -1.42 0.28 14.86
CA SER A 77 -1.08 -0.35 16.15
C SER A 77 0.09 -1.34 16.00
N MET A 78 -0.08 -2.58 16.44
CA MET A 78 0.89 -3.67 16.23
C MET A 78 1.19 -3.94 14.75
N GLY A 79 0.23 -3.70 13.85
CA GLY A 79 0.45 -3.79 12.41
C GLY A 79 1.41 -2.72 11.89
N GLY A 80 1.47 -1.55 12.54
CA GLY A 80 2.48 -0.53 12.27
C GLY A 80 3.88 -0.98 12.65
N SER A 81 4.04 -1.63 13.81
CA SER A 81 5.30 -2.24 14.23
C SER A 81 5.75 -3.34 13.27
N SER A 82 4.82 -4.21 12.85
CA SER A 82 5.09 -5.26 11.86
C SER A 82 5.47 -4.67 10.50
N ALA A 83 4.82 -3.59 10.06
CA ALA A 83 5.16 -2.89 8.82
C ALA A 83 6.62 -2.39 8.84
N LEU A 84 7.03 -1.73 9.93
CA LEU A 84 8.39 -1.23 10.10
C LEU A 84 9.41 -2.37 10.11
N LYS A 85 9.16 -3.43 10.89
CA LYS A 85 10.05 -4.60 10.94
C LYS A 85 10.18 -5.26 9.57
N TYR A 86 9.06 -5.51 8.89
CA TYR A 86 9.04 -6.19 7.60
C TYR A 86 9.75 -5.38 6.52
N ALA A 87 9.57 -4.05 6.48
CA ALA A 87 10.32 -3.19 5.56
C ALA A 87 11.83 -3.24 5.83
N GLY A 88 12.24 -3.30 7.10
CA GLY A 88 13.66 -3.49 7.46
C GLY A 88 14.22 -4.82 6.94
N GLU A 89 13.46 -5.91 7.08
CA GLU A 89 13.81 -7.22 6.53
C GLU A 89 13.89 -7.21 5.00
N MET A 90 12.95 -6.53 4.32
CA MET A 90 12.98 -6.36 2.87
C MET A 90 14.23 -5.63 2.40
N VAL A 91 14.56 -4.48 3.02
CA VAL A 91 15.74 -3.69 2.67
C VAL A 91 17.02 -4.48 2.94
N ALA A 92 17.11 -5.16 4.09
CA ALA A 92 18.26 -6.00 4.42
C ALA A 92 18.45 -7.17 3.43
N ALA A 93 17.36 -7.67 2.84
CA ALA A 93 17.37 -8.68 1.79
C ALA A 93 17.64 -8.11 0.38
N GLY A 94 17.96 -6.81 0.25
CA GLY A 94 18.22 -6.15 -1.03
C GLY A 94 16.98 -5.92 -1.90
N LYS A 95 15.78 -6.04 -1.33
CA LYS A 95 14.53 -5.71 -2.05
C LYS A 95 14.34 -4.19 -2.12
N PRO A 96 13.57 -3.69 -3.11
CA PRO A 96 13.20 -2.28 -3.14
C PRO A 96 12.53 -1.82 -1.84
N ALA A 97 12.94 -0.66 -1.34
CA ALA A 97 12.36 -0.08 -0.13
C ALA A 97 10.90 0.35 -0.37
N PRO A 98 9.93 -0.16 0.41
CA PRO A 98 8.55 0.31 0.32
C PRO A 98 8.40 1.72 0.91
N VAL A 99 7.29 2.38 0.58
CA VAL A 99 6.82 3.52 1.38
C VAL A 99 6.07 3.00 2.61
N ILE A 100 6.33 3.57 3.77
CA ILE A 100 5.68 3.18 5.03
C ILE A 100 4.75 4.29 5.52
N ILE A 101 3.54 3.91 5.89
CA ILE A 101 2.60 4.78 6.61
C ILE A 101 2.14 4.03 7.86
N THR A 102 2.46 4.53 9.04
CA THR A 102 1.96 3.98 10.30
C THR A 102 0.86 4.85 10.89
N ILE A 103 -0.11 4.22 11.54
CA ILE A 103 -1.20 4.88 12.26
C ILE A 103 -1.17 4.38 13.70
N ASP A 104 -0.82 5.25 14.65
CA ASP A 104 -0.58 4.91 16.06
C ASP A 104 0.23 3.61 16.21
N ALA A 105 1.43 3.55 15.63
CA ALA A 105 2.27 2.35 15.76
C ALA A 105 2.47 1.98 17.24
N ALA A 106 2.45 0.68 17.56
CA ALA A 106 2.53 0.24 18.95
C ALA A 106 3.84 0.67 19.62
N PHE A 107 3.81 0.82 20.95
CA PHE A 107 4.99 1.18 21.74
C PHE A 107 6.12 0.16 21.53
N GLY A 108 7.35 0.67 21.47
CA GLY A 108 8.53 -0.15 21.19
C GLY A 108 8.71 -0.50 19.71
N SER A 109 7.93 0.10 18.81
CA SER A 109 8.19 0.01 17.36
C SER A 109 9.62 0.44 17.03
N PRO A 110 10.29 -0.25 16.09
CA PRO A 110 11.63 0.12 15.68
C PRO A 110 11.64 1.48 14.95
N ALA A 111 12.83 2.07 14.81
CA ALA A 111 13.03 3.24 13.95
C ALA A 111 12.68 2.91 12.49
N CYS A 112 12.36 3.93 11.70
CA CYS A 112 11.98 3.70 10.32
C CYS A 112 13.18 3.27 9.46
N PRO A 113 13.10 2.11 8.78
CA PRO A 113 14.24 1.57 8.03
C PRO A 113 14.30 2.04 6.58
N VAL A 114 13.33 2.86 6.15
CA VAL A 114 13.19 3.32 4.76
C VAL A 114 13.20 4.85 4.68
N PRO A 115 13.61 5.44 3.54
CA PRO A 115 13.65 6.90 3.39
C PRO A 115 12.26 7.58 3.40
N ARG A 116 11.21 6.85 3.00
CA ARG A 116 9.85 7.39 2.86
C ARG A 116 8.94 6.77 3.91
N CYS A 117 8.77 7.49 5.00
CA CYS A 117 8.11 6.98 6.18
C CYS A 117 7.30 8.06 6.87
N THR A 118 6.00 7.84 7.04
CA THR A 118 5.12 8.72 7.78
C THR A 118 4.54 7.97 8.97
N ASN A 119 4.53 8.61 10.13
CA ASN A 119 3.85 8.14 11.33
C ASN A 119 2.74 9.12 11.72
N ILE A 120 1.50 8.71 11.55
CA ILE A 120 0.32 9.45 11.99
C ILE A 120 -0.01 8.98 13.40
N ARG A 121 0.10 9.86 14.39
CA ARG A 121 -0.08 9.49 15.80
C ARG A 121 -1.01 10.41 16.58
N THR A 122 -1.73 9.84 17.52
CA THR A 122 -2.49 10.54 18.55
C THR A 122 -1.59 10.85 19.76
N PRO A 123 -1.99 11.81 20.62
CA PRO A 123 -1.31 12.02 21.89
C PRO A 123 -1.28 10.74 22.73
N GLY A 124 -0.12 10.47 23.32
CA GLY A 124 0.15 9.25 24.08
C GLY A 124 0.95 8.22 23.29
N PHE A 125 0.90 8.21 21.96
CA PHE A 125 1.76 7.36 21.14
C PHE A 125 3.09 8.05 20.80
N PRO A 126 4.22 7.32 20.77
CA PRO A 126 5.53 7.92 20.54
C PRO A 126 5.76 8.30 19.08
N ASP A 127 6.68 9.23 18.86
CA ASP A 127 7.27 9.45 17.55
C ASP A 127 8.04 8.21 17.09
N ILE A 128 8.01 7.93 15.79
CA ILE A 128 8.89 6.95 15.14
C ILE A 128 10.13 7.70 14.65
N VAL A 129 11.30 7.29 15.15
CA VAL A 129 12.58 7.87 14.75
C VAL A 129 12.81 7.65 13.26
N GLY A 130 13.19 8.71 12.54
CA GLY A 130 13.43 8.67 11.09
C GLY A 130 12.17 8.75 10.24
N ALA A 131 10.98 8.85 10.85
CA ALA A 131 9.73 9.12 10.13
C ALA A 131 9.34 10.60 10.17
N GLU A 132 8.54 11.03 9.20
CA GLU A 132 7.73 12.24 9.32
C GLU A 132 6.59 11.96 10.32
N ASN A 133 6.62 12.63 11.47
CA ASN A 133 5.65 12.41 12.53
C ASN A 133 4.53 13.46 12.47
N ILE A 134 3.31 13.01 12.20
CA ILE A 134 2.11 13.83 12.07
C ILE A 134 1.23 13.64 13.32
N ASP A 135 0.92 14.74 13.99
CA ASP A 135 -0.06 14.76 15.09
C ASP A 135 -1.48 14.69 14.51
N ALA A 136 -2.13 13.54 14.68
CA ALA A 136 -3.44 13.24 14.11
C ALA A 136 -4.54 14.16 14.67
N TRP A 137 -4.45 14.58 15.94
CA TRP A 137 -5.44 15.47 16.53
C TRP A 137 -5.35 16.87 15.91
N LYS A 138 -4.14 17.37 15.69
CA LYS A 138 -3.92 18.65 14.99
C LYS A 138 -4.27 18.57 13.49
N ALA A 139 -4.20 17.38 12.90
CA ALA A 139 -4.53 17.13 11.51
C ALA A 139 -6.04 16.85 11.25
N GLY A 140 -6.90 17.03 12.26
CA GLY A 140 -8.37 16.95 12.11
C GLY A 140 -9.02 15.70 12.69
N ALA A 141 -8.26 14.74 13.23
CA ALA A 141 -8.78 13.58 13.94
C ALA A 141 -8.87 13.84 15.46
N PHE A 142 -9.43 14.98 15.86
CA PHE A 142 -9.45 15.45 17.24
C PHE A 142 -10.19 14.49 18.19
N MET A 143 -9.55 14.14 19.31
CA MET A 143 -10.04 13.20 20.33
C MET A 143 -10.51 11.83 19.80
N VAL A 144 -10.05 11.44 18.62
CA VAL A 144 -10.31 10.10 18.11
C VAL A 144 -9.44 9.13 18.89
N ASN A 145 -10.05 8.04 19.37
CA ASN A 145 -9.34 7.01 20.09
C ASN A 145 -8.50 6.15 19.14
N HIS A 146 -7.53 5.45 19.72
CA HIS A 146 -6.58 4.58 19.01
C HIS A 146 -7.23 3.61 18.02
N ALA A 147 -8.29 2.90 18.44
CA ALA A 147 -8.91 1.86 17.61
C ALA A 147 -9.59 2.46 16.37
N MET A 148 -10.25 3.62 16.53
CA MET A 148 -11.02 4.27 15.46
C MET A 148 -10.17 5.14 14.54
N LEU A 149 -8.89 5.38 14.86
CA LEU A 149 -8.07 6.35 14.15
C LEU A 149 -7.90 6.02 12.66
N ALA A 150 -7.64 4.75 12.32
CA ALA A 150 -7.48 4.30 10.94
C ALA A 150 -8.76 4.45 10.08
N THR A 151 -9.93 4.51 10.73
CA THR A 151 -11.22 4.73 10.09
C THR A 151 -11.68 6.18 10.12
N ASN A 152 -10.92 7.08 10.75
CA ASN A 152 -11.27 8.49 10.77
C ASN A 152 -11.11 9.10 9.37
N PRO A 153 -12.10 9.84 8.84
CA PRO A 153 -12.03 10.41 7.50
C PRO A 153 -10.82 11.31 7.24
N ALA A 154 -10.37 12.10 8.22
CA ALA A 154 -9.20 12.96 8.05
C ALA A 154 -7.92 12.13 7.88
N VAL A 155 -7.78 11.06 8.68
CA VAL A 155 -6.66 10.11 8.56
C VAL A 155 -6.71 9.36 7.24
N GLN A 156 -7.87 8.85 6.85
CA GLN A 156 -8.04 8.18 5.56
C GLN A 156 -7.67 9.10 4.39
N GLN A 157 -8.09 10.36 4.41
CA GLN A 157 -7.72 11.33 3.38
C GLN A 157 -6.21 11.60 3.36
N MET A 158 -5.54 11.70 4.52
CA MET A 158 -4.08 11.85 4.56
C MET A 158 -3.39 10.65 3.91
N VAL A 159 -3.80 9.43 4.27
CA VAL A 159 -3.26 8.19 3.70
C VAL A 159 -3.47 8.12 2.19
N LEU A 160 -4.69 8.42 1.72
CA LEU A 160 -5.02 8.37 0.30
C LEU A 160 -4.24 9.41 -0.51
N ARG A 161 -4.03 10.63 0.00
CA ARG A 161 -3.19 11.63 -0.67
C ARG A 161 -1.75 11.18 -0.83
N GLN A 162 -1.19 10.53 0.20
CA GLN A 162 0.17 9.99 0.11
C GLN A 162 0.25 8.83 -0.89
N ALA A 163 -0.73 7.94 -0.88
CA ALA A 163 -0.82 6.84 -1.85
C ALA A 163 -0.94 7.37 -3.29
N GLU A 164 -1.80 8.37 -3.52
CA GLU A 164 -1.98 8.99 -4.84
C GLU A 164 -0.69 9.62 -5.36
N ALA A 165 0.04 10.34 -4.51
CA ALA A 165 1.33 10.93 -4.88
C ALA A 165 2.34 9.88 -5.37
N ILE A 166 2.37 8.69 -4.73
CA ILE A 166 3.24 7.58 -5.12
C ILE A 166 2.85 7.02 -6.49
N LEU A 167 1.55 6.92 -6.79
CA LEU A 167 1.09 6.49 -8.12
C LEU A 167 1.52 7.48 -9.20
N ILE A 168 1.32 8.78 -8.96
CA ILE A 168 1.68 9.84 -9.90
C ILE A 168 3.18 9.82 -10.21
N GLU A 169 4.03 9.67 -9.19
CA GLU A 169 5.49 9.56 -9.36
C GLU A 169 5.90 8.35 -10.23
N ARG A 170 5.09 7.29 -10.23
CA ARG A 170 5.36 6.05 -10.97
C ARG A 170 4.79 6.03 -12.37
N MET A 171 3.89 6.96 -12.69
CA MET A 171 3.40 7.07 -14.05
C MET A 171 4.58 7.42 -14.96
N PRO A 172 4.77 6.72 -16.08
CA PRO A 172 5.80 7.09 -17.04
C PRO A 172 5.55 8.55 -17.43
N ALA A 173 6.59 9.38 -17.33
CA ALA A 173 6.51 10.77 -17.76
C ALA A 173 5.96 10.77 -19.19
N THR A 174 4.86 11.51 -19.42
CA THR A 174 4.30 11.66 -20.76
C THR A 174 5.45 12.09 -21.69
N PRO A 175 5.80 11.29 -22.70
CA PRO A 175 6.86 11.69 -23.62
C PRO A 175 6.47 13.04 -24.21
N PRO A 176 7.41 13.99 -24.36
CA PRO A 176 7.09 15.28 -24.95
C PRO A 176 6.40 15.04 -26.28
N LEU A 177 5.28 15.75 -26.53
CA LEU A 177 4.62 15.79 -27.83
C LEU A 177 5.72 15.93 -28.88
N SER A 178 5.87 14.91 -29.73
CA SER A 178 6.94 14.86 -30.71
C SER A 178 7.02 16.19 -31.44
N ALA A 179 8.23 16.75 -31.55
CA ALA A 179 8.45 18.02 -32.21
C ALA A 179 7.74 18.01 -33.59
N PRO A 180 7.11 19.14 -33.99
CA PRO A 180 6.39 19.20 -35.26
C PRO A 180 7.29 18.73 -36.39
N ILE A 181 6.78 17.79 -37.20
CA ILE A 181 7.45 17.29 -38.39
C ILE A 181 7.83 18.51 -39.26
N PRO A 182 9.12 18.71 -39.60
CA PRO A 182 9.51 19.79 -40.48
C PRO A 182 8.75 19.67 -41.80
N LEU A 183 7.95 20.69 -42.15
CA LEU A 183 7.33 20.75 -43.46
C LEU A 183 8.45 20.83 -44.52
N PRO A 184 8.38 20.02 -45.60
CA PRO A 184 9.35 20.13 -46.68
C PRO A 184 9.31 21.55 -47.27
N ARG A 185 10.49 22.17 -47.44
CA ARG A 185 10.58 23.47 -48.12
C ARG A 185 10.20 23.30 -49.59
N PRO A 186 9.37 24.18 -50.17
CA PRO A 186 9.16 24.22 -51.61
C PRO A 186 10.48 24.57 -52.31
N HIS A 187 10.79 23.82 -53.37
CA HIS A 187 11.90 24.08 -54.30
C HIS A 187 11.53 25.16 -55.30
#